data_AF-A0A7J3D741-F1
#
_entry.id   AF-A0A7J3D741-F1
#
_cell.length_a   1.000
_cell.length_b   1.000
_cell.length_c   1.000
_cell.angle_alpha   90.00
_cell.angle_beta   90.00
_cell.angle_gamma   90.00
#
_symmetry.space_group_name_H-M   'P 1'
#
loop_
_entity.id
_entity.type
_entity.pdbx_description
1 polymer ?
#
loop_
_entity_poly.entity_id
_entity_poly.type
_entity_poly.pdbx_seq_one_letter_code
_entity_poly.pdbx_strand_id
1 'polypeptide(L)'
;MSKLQTLDVKDVTKVREAFIRNSHARFMKYFFPHQLFGKREAYTKEIRKVALERLVHLIKVCGFLKQTKVYLFWQNRPIQKP
;
A
#
# COMPACT_ATOMS: atom_id res chain seq x y z
N MET A 1 1.41 -12.14 -15.14
CA MET A 1 0.69 -10.92 -14.74
C MET A 1 -0.81 -11.03 -15.07
N SER A 2 -1.54 -12.05 -14.58
CA SER A 2 -2.94 -12.30 -15.04
C SER A 2 -4.01 -12.34 -13.93
N LYS A 3 -3.63 -12.46 -12.64
CA LYS A 3 -4.61 -12.62 -11.53
C LYS A 3 -5.43 -11.37 -11.18
N LEU A 4 -5.09 -10.20 -11.73
CA LEU A 4 -5.77 -8.94 -11.43
C LEU A 4 -6.76 -8.52 -12.52
N GLN A 5 -6.71 -9.13 -13.70
CA GLN A 5 -7.72 -8.95 -14.74
C GLN A 5 -9.02 -9.72 -14.43
N THR A 6 -8.96 -10.67 -13.49
CA THR A 6 -10.10 -11.44 -12.97
C THR A 6 -10.78 -10.80 -11.77
N LEU A 7 -10.31 -9.63 -11.29
CA LEU A 7 -10.91 -8.98 -10.13
C LEU A 7 -12.18 -8.22 -10.54
N ASP A 8 -13.29 -8.48 -9.84
CA ASP A 8 -14.53 -7.72 -10.03
C ASP A 8 -14.31 -6.24 -9.72
N VAL A 9 -14.99 -5.36 -10.47
CA VAL A 9 -14.92 -3.90 -10.33
C VAL A 9 -15.24 -3.46 -8.90
N LYS A 10 -16.13 -4.19 -8.22
CA LYS A 10 -16.47 -3.97 -6.81
C LYS A 10 -15.27 -4.15 -5.88
N ASP A 11 -14.46 -5.18 -6.11
CA ASP A 11 -13.30 -5.46 -5.27
C ASP A 11 -12.18 -4.46 -5.51
N VAL A 12 -11.97 -4.04 -6.75
CA VAL A 12 -11.05 -2.94 -7.08
C VAL A 12 -11.46 -1.65 -6.35
N THR A 13 -12.77 -1.37 -6.28
CA THR A 13 -13.30 -0.20 -5.59
C THR A 13 -13.04 -0.26 -4.09
N LYS A 14 -13.32 -1.41 -3.44
CA LYS A 14 -13.00 -1.63 -2.02
C LYS A 14 -11.52 -1.44 -1.73
N VAL A 15 -10.64 -1.91 -2.61
CA VAL A 15 -9.19 -1.75 -2.46
C VAL A 15 -8.81 -0.26 -2.51
N ARG A 16 -9.37 0.51 -3.46
CA ARG A 16 -9.14 1.96 -3.55
C ARG A 16 -9.59 2.67 -2.27
N GLU A 17 -10.77 2.35 -1.76
CA GLU A 17 -11.29 2.92 -0.51
C GLU A 17 -10.38 2.60 0.69
N ALA A 18 -9.89 1.36 0.78
CA ALA A 18 -8.97 0.96 1.84
C ALA A 18 -7.68 1.78 1.84
N PHE A 19 -7.12 2.08 0.66
CA PHE A 19 -5.93 2.93 0.53
C PHE A 19 -6.22 4.42 0.81
N ILE A 20 -7.41 4.93 0.49
CA ILE A 20 -7.83 6.29 0.83
C ILE A 20 -7.98 6.46 2.34
N ARG A 21 -8.62 5.49 3.01
CA ARG A 21 -8.79 5.50 4.47
C ARG A 21 -7.45 5.40 5.18
N ASN A 22 -6.53 4.59 4.66
CA ASN A 22 -5.19 4.37 5.22
C ASN A 22 -4.12 5.12 4.43
N SER A 23 -4.18 6.44 4.44
CA SER A 23 -3.21 7.30 3.76
C SER A 23 -1.86 7.31 4.51
N HIS A 24 -1.01 6.32 4.25
CA HIS A 24 0.33 6.24 4.82
C HIS A 24 1.34 7.09 4.02
N ALA A 25 2.27 7.76 4.71
CA ALA A 25 3.26 8.64 4.09
C ALA A 25 4.08 7.97 2.97
N ARG A 26 4.40 6.67 3.11
CA ARG A 26 5.11 5.91 2.07
C ARG A 26 4.29 5.73 0.78
N PHE A 27 2.96 5.59 0.88
CA PHE A 27 2.10 5.55 -0.30
C PHE A 27 1.96 6.92 -0.93
N MET A 28 1.89 7.98 -0.13
CA MET A 28 1.85 9.35 -0.63
C MET A 28 3.13 9.73 -1.36
N LYS A 29 4.31 9.38 -0.81
CA LYS A 29 5.61 9.63 -1.43
C LYS A 29 5.75 8.97 -2.82
N TYR A 30 5.07 7.85 -3.05
CA TYR A 30 5.06 7.19 -4.36
C TYR A 30 4.38 8.07 -5.44
N PHE A 31 3.30 8.76 -5.09
CA PHE A 31 2.59 9.66 -6.01
C PHE A 31 3.22 11.05 -6.06
N PHE A 32 3.78 11.51 -4.95
CA PHE A 32 4.30 12.86 -4.80
C PHE A 32 5.74 12.82 -4.27
N PRO A 33 6.73 12.39 -5.08
CA PRO A 33 8.11 12.25 -4.63
C PRO A 33 8.75 13.56 -4.16
N HIS A 34 8.26 14.71 -4.67
CA HIS A 34 8.76 16.04 -4.36
C HIS A 34 7.87 16.83 -3.39
N GLN A 35 6.78 16.26 -2.86
CA GLN A 35 5.98 16.93 -1.82
C GLN A 35 6.24 16.31 -0.46
N LEU A 36 6.75 17.13 0.45
CA LEU A 36 7.00 16.77 1.86
C LEU A 36 5.70 16.47 2.62
N PHE A 37 4.59 17.12 2.23
CA PHE A 37 3.26 16.93 2.78
C PHE A 37 2.25 16.84 1.64
N GLY A 38 2.09 15.64 1.06
CA GLY A 38 1.07 15.41 0.04
C GLY A 38 -0.32 15.76 0.60
N LYS A 39 -1.04 16.66 -0.06
CA LYS A 39 -2.41 17.01 0.34
C LYS A 39 -3.27 15.75 0.28
N ARG A 40 -3.87 15.33 1.40
CA ARG A 40 -4.71 14.13 1.52
C ARG A 40 -5.80 14.06 0.44
N GLU A 41 -6.34 15.21 0.06
CA GLU A 41 -7.30 15.35 -1.03
C GLU A 41 -6.72 15.03 -2.40
N ALA A 42 -5.49 15.49 -2.70
CA ALA A 42 -4.79 15.18 -3.94
C ALA A 42 -4.50 13.68 -4.03
N TYR A 43 -4.04 13.08 -2.94
CA TYR A 43 -3.86 11.63 -2.85
C TYR A 43 -5.16 10.85 -3.08
N THR A 44 -6.27 11.32 -2.49
CA THR A 44 -7.58 10.69 -2.68
C THR A 44 -8.04 10.74 -4.13
N LYS A 45 -7.85 11.89 -4.80
CA LYS A 45 -8.16 12.06 -6.22
C LYS A 45 -7.31 11.14 -7.11
N GLU A 46 -6.01 11.05 -6.84
CA GLU A 46 -5.10 10.17 -7.57
C GLU A 46 -5.51 8.70 -7.41
N ILE A 47 -5.78 8.23 -6.19
CA ILE A 47 -6.18 6.83 -5.96
C ILE A 47 -7.51 6.47 -6.62
N ARG A 48 -8.44 7.41 -6.76
CA ARG A 48 -9.69 7.16 -7.50
C ARG A 48 -9.46 7.01 -9.00
N LYS A 49 -8.48 7.73 -9.57
CA LYS A 49 -8.20 7.75 -11.01
C LYS A 49 -7.12 6.78 -11.46
N VAL A 50 -6.32 6.25 -10.53
CA VAL A 50 -5.11 5.51 -10.88
C VAL A 50 -5.41 4.24 -11.69
N ALA A 51 -4.57 3.93 -12.68
CA ALA A 51 -4.64 2.67 -13.43
C ALA A 51 -4.39 1.45 -12.52
N LEU A 52 -4.92 0.30 -12.93
CA LEU A 52 -4.83 -0.96 -12.19
C LEU A 52 -3.37 -1.33 -11.89
N GLU A 53 -2.46 -1.14 -12.83
CA GLU A 53 -1.03 -1.44 -12.71
C GLU A 53 -0.36 -0.72 -11.53
N ARG A 54 -0.68 0.58 -11.35
CA ARG A 54 -0.17 1.37 -10.22
C ARG A 54 -0.81 0.93 -8.90
N LEU A 55 -2.09 0.55 -8.92
CA LEU A 55 -2.75 0.00 -7.73
C LEU A 55 -2.08 -1.31 -7.28
N VAL A 56 -1.69 -2.16 -8.24
CA VAL A 56 -0.94 -3.40 -7.97
C VAL A 56 0.43 -3.09 -7.37
N HIS A 57 1.10 -2.05 -7.86
CA HIS A 57 2.36 -1.61 -7.28
C HIS A 57 2.19 -1.18 -5.81
N LEU A 58 1.15 -0.42 -5.48
CA LEU A 58 0.84 -0.06 -4.09
C LEU A 58 0.58 -1.29 -3.21
N ILE A 59 -0.13 -2.29 -3.72
CA ILE A 59 -0.35 -3.56 -3.01
C ILE A 59 0.98 -4.27 -2.74
N LYS A 60 1.92 -4.27 -3.69
CA LYS A 60 3.27 -4.82 -3.49
C LYS A 60 4.03 -4.06 -2.40
N VAL A 61 3.99 -2.71 -2.42
CA VAL A 61 4.61 -1.87 -1.39
C VAL A 61 4.00 -2.16 -0.01
N CYS A 62 2.68 -2.33 0.06
CA CYS A 62 1.98 -2.72 1.29
C CYS A 62 2.46 -4.09 1.79
N GLY A 63 2.58 -5.08 0.90
CA GLY A 63 3.13 -6.40 1.23
C GLY A 63 4.56 -6.33 1.77
N PHE A 64 5.42 -5.54 1.12
CA PHE A 64 6.80 -5.30 1.58
C PHE A 64 6.84 -4.65 2.97
N LEU A 65 6.02 -3.61 3.19
CA LEU A 65 5.90 -2.95 4.49
C LEU A 65 5.44 -3.90 5.60
N LYS A 66 4.52 -4.82 5.28
CA LYS A 66 4.06 -5.85 6.21
C LYS A 66 5.18 -6.83 6.56
N GLN A 67 5.99 -7.23 5.58
CA GLN A 67 7.14 -8.12 5.81
C GLN A 67 8.19 -7.49 6.74
N THR A 68 8.50 -6.20 6.60
CA THR A 68 9.52 -5.54 7.43
C THR A 68 9.18 -5.58 8.92
N LYS A 69 7.89 -5.47 9.28
CA LYS A 69 7.48 -5.59 10.69
C LYS A 69 7.60 -7.03 11.22
N VAL A 70 7.35 -8.04 10.39
CA VAL A 70 7.52 -9.46 10.80
C VAL A 70 8.99 -9.77 11.05
N TYR A 71 9.91 -9.27 10.22
CA TYR A 71 11.34 -9.45 10.41
C TYR A 71 11.83 -8.88 11.74
N LEU A 72 11.42 -7.64 12.07
CA LEU A 72 11.76 -6.99 13.34
C LEU A 72 11.13 -7.71 14.55
N PHE A 73 9.94 -8.29 14.37
CA PHE A 73 9.29 -9.07 15.43
C PHE A 73 9.96 -10.44 15.65
N TRP A 74 10.52 -11.04 14.60
CA TRP A 74 11.25 -12.31 14.68
C TRP A 74 12.65 -12.16 15.27
N GLN A 75 13.34 -11.05 15.03
CA GLN A 75 14.66 -10.76 15.64
C GLN A 75 14.57 -10.48 17.15
N ASN A 76 13.43 -9.99 17.64
CA ASN A 76 13.21 -9.71 19.06
C ASN A 76 12.68 -10.91 19.85
N ARG A 77 12.80 -12.14 19.33
CA ARG A 77 12.59 -13.31 20.17
C ARG A 77 13.77 -13.43 21.14
N PRO A 78 13.59 -13.33 22.47
CA PRO A 78 14.63 -13.74 23.38
C PRO A 78 14.95 -15.20 23.06
N ILE A 79 16.22 -15.49 22.80
CA ILE A 79 16.72 -16.85 22.67
C ILE A 79 16.38 -17.53 23.99
N GLN A 80 15.29 -18.30 24.03
CA GLN A 80 15.11 -19.29 25.08
C GLN A 80 16.17 -20.35 24.80
N LYS A 81 17.30 -20.23 25.50
CA LYS A 81 18.28 -21.30 25.58
C LYS A 81 17.61 -22.49 26.29
N PRO A 82 17.88 -23.73 25.83
CA PRO A 82 17.45 -24.93 26.55
C PRO A 82 18.08 -25.01 27.94
#